data_AF-A0A496A4F0-F1
#
_entry.id   AF-A0A496A4F0-F1
#
_cell.length_a   1.000
_cell.length_b   1.000
_cell.length_c   1.000
_cell.angle_alpha   90.00
_cell.angle_beta   90.00
_cell.angle_gamma   90.00
#
_symmetry.space_group_name_H-M   'P 1'
#
loop_
_entity.id
_entity.type
_entity.pdbx_description
1 polymer ?
#
loop_
_entity_poly.entity_id
_entity_poly.type
_entity_poly.pdbx_seq_one_letter_code
_entity_poly.pdbx_strand_id
1 'polypeptide(L)'
;HAISGTPLETFSNSAEQRLGQLRSEFAYAQVKQVLASGLHEFLDAFQTKLNLVGDDIYKTFFALRPVNGEPAAEQSQSQSSVIK
;
A
#
# COMPACT_ATOMS: atom_id res chain seq x y z
N HIS A 1 -10.47 4.76 13.24
CA HIS A 1 -10.90 4.38 14.59
C HIS A 1 -11.70 3.07 14.68
N ALA A 2 -12.83 2.86 14.00
CA ALA A 2 -13.70 1.69 14.26
C ALA A 2 -13.08 0.31 13.92
N ILE A 3 -12.25 0.22 12.88
CA ILE A 3 -11.58 -1.03 12.48
C ILE A 3 -10.18 -1.14 13.13
N SER A 4 -9.45 -0.04 13.16
CA SER A 4 -8.05 0.04 13.59
C SER A 4 -7.85 0.33 15.08
N GLY A 5 -8.89 0.78 15.79
CA GLY A 5 -8.76 1.32 17.15
C GLY A 5 -7.97 2.63 17.23
N THR A 6 -7.53 3.23 16.12
CA THR A 6 -6.69 4.45 16.11
C THR A 6 -7.46 5.71 16.46
N PRO A 7 -7.04 6.49 17.49
CA PRO A 7 -7.69 7.75 17.87
C PRO A 7 -7.98 8.65 16.67
N LEU A 8 -9.03 9.46 16.78
CA LEU A 8 -9.32 10.47 15.76
C LEU A 8 -8.09 11.36 15.51
N GLU A 9 -7.88 11.72 14.24
CA GLU A 9 -6.78 12.58 13.77
C GLU A 9 -5.37 11.99 13.78
N THR A 10 -5.20 10.71 14.17
CA THR A 10 -3.90 10.01 14.02
C THR A 10 -4.04 8.77 13.14
N PHE A 11 -2.91 8.24 12.68
CA PHE A 11 -2.81 6.98 11.94
C PHE A 11 -1.94 5.99 12.72
N SER A 12 -2.29 4.71 12.71
CA SER A 12 -1.51 3.65 13.38
C SER A 12 -0.85 2.67 12.42
N ASN A 13 -1.21 2.73 11.14
CA ASN A 13 -0.73 1.82 10.11
C ASN A 13 -0.62 2.52 8.76
N SER A 14 0.10 1.89 7.83
CA SER A 14 0.38 2.46 6.51
C SER A 14 -0.89 2.61 5.65
N ALA A 15 -1.86 1.71 5.81
CA ALA A 15 -3.13 1.78 5.10
C ALA A 15 -3.92 3.06 5.47
N GLU A 16 -4.04 3.35 6.77
CA GLU A 16 -4.68 4.59 7.26
C GLU A 16 -3.94 5.83 6.77
N GLN A 17 -2.61 5.83 6.84
CA GLN A 17 -1.79 6.95 6.42
C GLN A 17 -1.96 7.26 4.92
N ARG A 18 -1.79 6.25 4.05
CA ARG A 18 -1.92 6.45 2.60
C ARG A 18 -3.34 6.79 2.18
N LEU A 19 -4.33 6.16 2.79
CA LEU A 19 -5.74 6.49 2.50
C LEU A 19 -6.04 7.95 2.89
N GLY A 20 -5.54 8.39 4.05
CA GLY A 20 -5.65 9.78 4.48
C GLY A 20 -4.99 10.76 3.51
N GLN A 21 -3.79 10.43 3.03
CA GLN A 21 -3.07 11.23 2.04
C GLN A 21 -3.85 11.33 0.71
N LEU A 22 -4.29 10.19 0.18
CA LEU A 22 -5.04 10.14 -1.10
C LEU A 22 -6.36 10.91 -1.00
N ARG A 23 -7.08 10.78 0.11
CA ARG A 23 -8.31 11.56 0.37
C ARG A 23 -8.03 13.05 0.41
N SER A 24 -6.98 13.48 1.11
CA SER A 24 -6.62 14.89 1.18
C SER A 24 -6.23 15.43 -0.20
N GLU A 25 -5.42 14.71 -0.96
CA GLU A 25 -5.08 15.06 -2.34
C GLU A 25 -6.33 15.27 -3.20
N PHE A 26 -7.29 14.34 -3.13
CA PHE A 26 -8.56 14.46 -3.86
C PHE A 26 -9.40 15.64 -3.37
N ALA A 27 -9.47 15.86 -2.05
CA ALA A 27 -10.25 16.97 -1.47
C ALA A 27 -9.72 18.35 -1.87
N TYR A 28 -8.41 18.47 -2.09
CA TYR A 28 -7.76 19.70 -2.56
C TYR A 28 -7.60 19.76 -4.09
N ALA A 29 -8.05 18.73 -4.82
CA ALA A 29 -7.99 18.72 -6.26
C ALA A 29 -8.90 19.80 -6.85
N GLN A 30 -8.34 20.66 -7.69
CA GLN A 30 -9.09 21.70 -8.38
C GLN A 30 -9.44 21.25 -9.79
N VAL A 31 -10.73 21.24 -10.13
CA VAL A 31 -11.22 20.80 -11.45
C VAL A 31 -10.49 21.50 -12.60
N LYS A 32 -10.23 22.80 -12.47
CA LYS A 32 -9.48 23.56 -13.49
C LYS A 32 -8.06 23.04 -13.70
N GLN A 33 -7.38 22.66 -12.62
CA GLN A 33 -6.02 22.11 -12.67
C GLN A 33 -6.04 20.69 -13.27
N VAL A 34 -6.98 19.85 -12.86
CA VAL A 34 -7.17 18.50 -13.40
C VAL A 34 -7.41 18.54 -14.92
N LEU A 35 -8.29 19.43 -15.37
CA LEU A 35 -8.54 19.60 -16.80
C LEU A 35 -7.33 20.17 -17.55
N ALA A 36 -6.55 21.05 -16.93
CA ALA A 36 -5.35 21.62 -17.53
C ALA A 36 -4.18 20.63 -17.63
N SER A 37 -4.01 19.75 -16.64
CA SER A 37 -2.99 18.69 -16.65
C SER A 37 -3.38 17.45 -17.45
N GLY A 38 -4.67 17.29 -17.74
CA GLY A 38 -5.24 16.13 -18.41
C GLY A 38 -6.04 15.25 -17.45
N LEU A 39 -7.29 14.95 -17.82
CA LEU A 39 -8.21 14.18 -16.99
C LEU A 39 -7.78 12.72 -16.89
N HIS A 40 -7.36 12.11 -17.99
CA HIS A 40 -6.97 10.70 -18.01
C HIS A 40 -5.69 10.49 -17.19
N GLU A 41 -4.73 11.39 -17.32
CA GLU A 41 -3.48 11.39 -16.57
C GLU A 41 -3.73 11.51 -15.06
N PHE A 42 -4.65 12.40 -14.66
CA PHE A 42 -5.07 12.50 -13.27
C PHE A 42 -5.76 11.21 -12.78
N LEU A 43 -6.69 10.67 -13.57
CA LEU A 43 -7.41 9.44 -13.21
C LEU A 43 -6.47 8.24 -13.11
N ASP A 44 -5.52 8.08 -14.02
CA ASP A 44 -4.54 6.98 -14.01
C ASP A 44 -3.63 7.07 -12.78
N ALA A 45 -3.14 8.28 -12.46
CA ALA A 45 -2.34 8.51 -11.27
C ALA A 45 -3.16 8.24 -9.99
N PHE A 46 -4.42 8.68 -9.95
CA PHE A 46 -5.32 8.44 -8.83
C PHE A 46 -5.61 6.95 -8.64
N GLN A 47 -5.92 6.22 -9.72
CA GLN A 47 -6.16 4.77 -9.68
C GLN A 47 -4.91 4.00 -9.23
N THR A 48 -3.73 4.39 -9.71
CA THR A 48 -2.46 3.78 -9.28
C THR A 48 -2.27 3.93 -7.78
N LYS A 49 -2.49 5.13 -7.23
CA LYS A 49 -2.43 5.38 -5.78
C LYS A 49 -3.47 4.59 -5.01
N LEU A 50 -4.69 4.48 -5.56
CA LEU A 50 -5.77 3.72 -4.94
C LEU A 50 -5.42 2.22 -4.83
N ASN A 51 -4.80 1.65 -5.86
CA ASN A 51 -4.32 0.26 -5.82
C ASN A 51 -3.28 0.05 -4.72
N LEU A 52 -2.34 0.99 -4.56
CA LEU A 52 -1.35 0.93 -3.47
C LEU A 52 -2.01 1.00 -2.08
N VAL A 53 -3.07 1.79 -1.92
CA VAL A 53 -3.86 1.80 -0.69
C VAL A 53 -4.52 0.42 -0.49
N GLY A 54 -5.07 -0.17 -1.56
CA GLY A 54 -5.64 -1.52 -1.52
C GLY A 54 -4.65 -2.58 -1.06
N ASP A 55 -3.42 -2.55 -1.57
CA ASP A 55 -2.34 -3.46 -1.15
C ASP A 55 -1.98 -3.29 0.33
N ASP A 56 -1.93 -2.04 0.81
CA ASP A 56 -1.63 -1.75 2.21
C ASP A 56 -2.78 -2.17 3.14
N ILE A 57 -4.04 -1.99 2.71
CA ILE A 57 -5.22 -2.52 3.42
C ILE A 57 -5.12 -4.05 3.50
N TYR A 58 -4.80 -4.72 2.39
CA TYR A 58 -4.62 -6.16 2.36
C TYR A 58 -3.55 -6.61 3.36
N LYS A 59 -2.37 -6.01 3.31
CA LYS A 59 -1.26 -6.34 4.23
C LYS A 59 -1.60 -6.07 5.70
N THR A 60 -2.34 -5.00 5.97
CA THR A 60 -2.65 -4.58 7.34
C THR A 60 -3.74 -5.44 7.99
N PHE A 61 -4.78 -5.78 7.24
CA PHE A 61 -5.99 -6.37 7.81
C PHE A 61 -6.26 -7.82 7.37
N PHE A 62 -5.67 -8.27 6.26
CA PHE A 62 -6.03 -9.54 5.63
C PHE A 62 -4.84 -10.49 5.43
N ALA A 63 -3.61 -10.00 5.40
CA ALA A 63 -2.44 -10.86 5.27
C ALA A 63 -2.31 -11.78 6.49
N LEU A 64 -2.32 -13.08 6.22
CA LEU A 64 -2.00 -14.12 7.21
C LEU A 64 -0.58 -13.90 7.70
N ARG A 65 -0.45 -13.39 8.93
CA ARG A 65 0.84 -13.39 9.63
C ARG A 65 1.09 -14.83 10.11
N PRO A 66 2.24 -15.44 9.79
CA PRO A 66 2.57 -16.75 10.33
C PRO A 66 2.52 -16.65 11.86
N VAL A 67 1.77 -17.57 12.47
CA VAL A 67 1.51 -17.59 13.93
C VAL A 67 2.82 -17.81 14.72
N ASN A 68 3.88 -18.26 14.04
CA ASN A 68 5.17 -18.57 14.63
C ASN A 68 6.25 -17.85 13.82
N GLY A 69 7.06 -16.99 14.47
CA GLY A 69 8.11 -16.18 13.85
C GLY A 69 9.32 -16.98 13.33
N GLU A 70 9.10 -17.87 12.38
CA GLU A 70 10.16 -18.54 11.63
C GLU A 70 10.34 -17.79 10.29
N PRO A 71 11.51 -17.18 10.01
CA PRO A 71 11.75 -16.58 8.70
C PRO A 71 11.72 -17.68 7.64
N ALA A 72 10.99 -17.42 6.55
CA ALA A 72 10.98 -18.28 5.37
C ALA A 72 12.43 -18.49 4.90
N ALA A 73 12.94 -19.72 5.08
CA ALA A 73 14.29 -20.07 4.68
C ALA A 73 14.46 -19.89 3.16
N GLU A 74 15.25 -18.89 2.76
CA GLU A 74 15.80 -18.80 1.41
C GLU A 74 16.75 -19.97 1.19
N GLN A 75 16.28 -21.01 0.49
CA GLN A 75 17.14 -22.07 -0.01
C GLN A 75 18.06 -21.52 -1.10
N SER A 76 19.26 -21.10 -0.69
CA SER A 76 20.39 -20.91 -1.58
C SER A 76 20.83 -22.28 -2.13
N GLN A 77 20.52 -22.57 -3.40
CA GLN A 77 21.08 -23.72 -4.11
C GLN A 77 22.55 -23.43 -4.46
N SER A 78 23.47 -23.98 -3.68
CA SER A 78 24.88 -24.06 -4.05
C SER A 78 25.08 -25.29 -4.95
N GLN A 79 25.33 -25.09 -6.26
CA GLN A 79 25.74 -26.17 -7.15
C GLN A 79 27.15 -26.64 -6.78
N SER A 80 27.27 -27.88 -6.28
CA SER A 80 28.54 -28.61 -6.19
C SER A 80 28.90 -29.19 -7.56
N SER A 81 29.96 -28.66 -8.19
CA SER A 81 30.65 -29.35 -9.28
C SER A 81 31.36 -30.59 -8.74
N VAL A 82 30.97 -31.75 -9.25
CA VAL A 82 31.61 -33.05 -9.01
C VAL A 82 32.93 -33.08 -9.77
N ILE A 83 34.04 -33.30 -9.05
CA ILE A 83 35.29 -33.78 -9.64
C ILE A 83 35.19 -35.30 -9.73
N LYS A 84 35.22 -35.84 -10.94
CA LYS A 84 35.76 -37.15 -11.26
C LYS A 84 36.39 -37.12 -12.63
#